data_AF-A0AAV2SHB3-F1
#
_entry.id   AF-A0AAV2SHB3-F1
#
_cell.length_a   1.000
_cell.length_b   1.000
_cell.length_c   1.000
_cell.angle_alpha   90.00
_cell.angle_beta   90.00
_cell.angle_gamma   90.00
#
_symmetry.space_group_name_H-M   'P 1'
#
loop_
_entity.id
_entity.type
_entity.pdbx_description
1 polymer ?
#
loop_
_entity_poly.entity_id
_entity_poly.type
_entity_poly.pdbx_seq_one_letter_code
_entity_poly.pdbx_strand_id
1 'polypeptide(L)'
;SRLFQRDRSQQLHPHELLQIFRFPSGDAREIARAAEKIEQTIQIVARHVDSGMEFNLTGFSYRDLLSPEKLELLNEMSGCEAHRRNINCDDMCFHSKYRSVDGSCNNLQNPLWGASLTGFRRILQPEYENGFNTPIGWSKTRRYNGFFKPSARLVSTRIVSTEEISPDEHCTHMLMQWGQFLDHDITHALPSISTESFNENDVCQ
;
A
#
# COMPACT_ATOMS: atom_id res chain seq x y z
N SER A 1 12.89 -13.08 10.95
CA SER A 1 12.24 -14.03 10.01
C SER A 1 11.94 -15.33 10.74
N ARG A 2 10.66 -15.75 10.78
CA ARG A 2 10.20 -16.99 11.47
C ARG A 2 10.88 -18.26 10.93
N LEU A 3 11.47 -18.22 9.73
CA LEU A 3 12.25 -19.31 9.14
C LEU A 3 13.52 -19.66 9.94
N PHE A 4 14.10 -18.71 10.65
CA PHE A 4 15.37 -18.91 11.37
C PHE A 4 15.21 -19.00 12.90
N GLN A 5 13.98 -18.89 13.40
CA GLN A 5 13.65 -18.94 14.83
C GLN A 5 13.04 -20.27 15.27
N ARG A 6 12.81 -21.22 14.35
CA ARG A 6 12.21 -22.53 14.64
C ARG A 6 13.26 -23.64 14.67
N ASP A 7 12.98 -24.65 15.49
CA ASP A 7 13.79 -25.85 15.65
C ASP A 7 14.00 -26.53 14.28
N ARG A 8 15.27 -26.81 13.96
CA ARG A 8 15.69 -27.40 12.67
C ARG A 8 15.18 -28.83 12.47
N SER A 9 14.59 -29.43 13.50
CA SER A 9 13.99 -30.77 13.48
C SER A 9 12.62 -30.82 12.79
N GLN A 10 11.94 -29.68 12.59
CA GLN A 10 10.59 -29.62 12.01
C GLN A 10 10.65 -29.45 10.49
N GLN A 11 10.26 -30.47 9.74
CA GLN A 11 10.09 -30.36 8.28
C GLN A 11 8.93 -29.43 7.96
N LEU A 12 9.20 -28.37 7.18
CA LEU A 12 8.17 -27.46 6.68
C LEU A 12 7.49 -28.06 5.46
N HIS A 13 6.16 -28.06 5.45
CA HIS A 13 5.42 -28.45 4.26
C HIS A 13 5.47 -27.35 3.18
N PRO A 14 5.43 -27.70 1.89
CA PRO A 14 5.48 -26.72 0.80
C PRO A 14 4.42 -25.61 0.90
N HIS A 15 3.22 -25.92 1.41
CA HIS A 15 2.17 -24.93 1.60
C HIS A 15 2.51 -23.90 2.69
N GLU A 16 3.23 -24.29 3.75
CA GLU A 16 3.67 -23.37 4.80
C GLU A 16 4.74 -22.40 4.27
N LEU A 17 5.63 -22.88 3.39
CA LEU A 17 6.61 -22.04 2.70
C LEU A 17 5.92 -21.02 1.78
N LEU A 18 4.88 -21.45 1.05
CA LEU A 18 4.10 -20.56 0.19
C LEU A 18 3.37 -19.48 1.00
N GLN A 19 2.90 -19.77 2.20
CA GLN A 19 2.27 -18.77 3.07
C GLN A 19 3.22 -17.64 3.47
N ILE A 20 4.51 -17.93 3.62
CA ILE A 20 5.51 -16.91 4.03
C ILE A 20 5.67 -15.83 2.98
N PHE A 21 5.60 -16.18 1.69
CA PHE A 21 5.69 -15.23 0.58
C PHE A 21 4.35 -14.59 0.22
N ARG A 22 3.24 -15.24 0.59
CA ARG A 22 1.89 -14.80 0.21
C ARG A 22 1.24 -13.87 1.22
N PHE A 23 1.60 -14.00 2.50
CA PHE A 23 0.98 -13.21 3.56
C PHE A 23 1.97 -12.25 4.22
N PRO A 24 1.55 -11.01 4.51
CA PRO A 24 2.40 -10.05 5.21
C PRO A 24 2.88 -10.57 6.56
N SER A 25 4.09 -10.16 6.94
CA SER A 25 4.64 -10.32 8.29
C SER A 25 3.76 -9.64 9.35
N GLY A 26 3.98 -9.94 10.64
CA GLY A 26 3.25 -9.29 11.73
C GLY A 26 3.39 -7.76 11.68
N ASP A 27 4.62 -7.27 11.59
CA ASP A 27 4.95 -5.85 11.50
C ASP A 27 4.29 -5.18 10.28
N ALA A 28 4.29 -5.85 9.13
CA ALA A 28 3.62 -5.38 7.92
C ALA A 28 2.10 -5.23 8.13
N ARG A 29 1.46 -6.18 8.83
CA ARG A 29 0.03 -6.09 9.17
C ARG A 29 -0.24 -4.98 10.17
N GLU A 30 0.62 -4.77 11.16
CA GLU A 30 0.46 -3.69 12.15
C GLU A 30 0.52 -2.32 11.47
N ILE A 31 1.46 -2.13 10.54
CA ILE A 31 1.55 -0.91 9.73
C ILE A 31 0.27 -0.72 8.88
N ALA A 32 -0.21 -1.79 8.23
CA ALA A 32 -1.46 -1.73 7.47
C ALA A 32 -2.67 -1.38 8.36
N ARG A 33 -2.76 -1.93 9.58
CA ARG A 33 -3.81 -1.58 10.58
C ARG A 33 -3.75 -0.12 10.98
N ALA A 34 -2.55 0.39 11.23
CA ALA A 34 -2.37 1.78 11.63
C ALA A 34 -2.85 2.73 10.53
N ALA A 35 -2.46 2.47 9.28
CA ALA A 35 -2.93 3.25 8.12
C ALA A 35 -4.46 3.19 7.95
N GLU A 36 -5.06 2.00 8.05
CA GLU A 36 -6.51 1.83 7.93
C GLU A 36 -7.29 2.62 8.99
N LYS A 37 -6.82 2.63 10.25
CA LYS A 37 -7.44 3.42 11.34
C LYS A 37 -7.48 4.92 11.01
N ILE A 38 -6.41 5.46 10.44
CA ILE A 38 -6.35 6.86 10.02
C ILE A 38 -7.38 7.13 8.94
N GLU A 39 -7.39 6.31 7.89
CA GLU A 39 -8.28 6.49 6.75
C GLU A 39 -9.76 6.46 7.19
N GLN A 40 -10.13 5.48 8.02
CA GLN A 40 -11.49 5.35 8.56
C GLN A 40 -11.87 6.54 9.44
N THR A 41 -10.95 7.00 10.28
CA THR A 41 -11.20 8.16 11.16
C THR A 41 -11.44 9.43 10.36
N ILE A 42 -10.64 9.68 9.31
CA ILE A 42 -10.82 10.84 8.43
C ILE A 42 -12.17 10.76 7.70
N GLN A 43 -12.58 9.56 7.25
CA GLN A 43 -13.89 9.36 6.63
C GLN A 43 -15.05 9.61 7.61
N ILE A 44 -14.92 9.24 8.88
CA ILE A 44 -15.92 9.53 9.92
C ILE A 44 -16.02 11.04 10.15
N VAL A 45 -14.89 11.73 10.27
CA VAL A 45 -14.84 13.19 10.44
C VAL A 45 -15.49 13.90 9.25
N ALA A 46 -15.17 13.49 8.03
CA ALA A 46 -15.76 14.05 6.81
C ALA A 46 -17.30 13.91 6.82
N ARG A 47 -17.82 12.70 7.09
CA ARG A 47 -19.26 12.45 7.20
C ARG A 47 -19.94 13.31 8.28
N HIS A 48 -19.28 13.49 9.43
CA HIS A 48 -19.83 14.30 10.50
C HIS A 48 -19.92 15.78 10.09
N VAL A 49 -18.89 16.30 9.44
CA VAL A 49 -18.87 17.67 8.90
C VAL A 49 -19.97 17.86 7.85
N ASP A 50 -20.09 16.94 6.89
CA ASP A 50 -21.13 16.99 5.86
C ASP A 50 -22.56 16.95 6.46
N SER A 51 -22.75 16.23 7.57
CA SER A 51 -24.07 16.10 8.22
C SER A 51 -24.44 17.29 9.12
N GLY A 52 -23.44 18.00 9.66
CA GLY A 52 -23.64 19.04 10.68
C GLY A 52 -23.49 20.47 10.17
N MET A 53 -22.87 20.67 9.00
CA MET A 53 -22.68 21.98 8.39
C MET A 53 -23.39 21.97 7.03
N GLU A 54 -24.38 22.86 6.79
CA GLU A 54 -25.05 23.05 5.49
C GLU A 54 -24.11 23.66 4.42
N PHE A 55 -22.87 23.18 4.31
CA PHE A 55 -21.95 23.62 3.28
C PHE A 55 -22.04 22.67 2.09
N ASN A 56 -22.39 23.22 0.94
CA ASN A 56 -22.34 22.53 -0.34
C ASN A 56 -20.88 22.46 -0.83
N LEU A 57 -20.08 21.59 -0.21
CA LEU A 57 -18.66 21.43 -0.53
C LEU A 57 -18.52 20.45 -1.70
N THR A 58 -18.26 20.98 -2.90
CA THR A 58 -18.08 20.18 -4.13
C THR A 58 -16.70 19.52 -4.25
N GLY A 59 -15.91 19.53 -3.16
CA GLY A 59 -14.63 18.84 -3.03
C GLY A 59 -13.87 19.41 -1.83
N PHE A 60 -13.60 18.57 -0.82
CA PHE A 60 -12.74 18.95 0.30
C PHE A 60 -11.36 18.32 0.12
N SER A 61 -10.30 19.00 0.55
CA SER A 61 -9.03 18.37 0.88
C SER A 61 -9.04 18.04 2.37
N TYR A 62 -8.54 16.87 2.77
CA TYR A 62 -8.52 16.46 4.20
C TYR A 62 -7.84 17.50 5.12
N ARG A 63 -6.95 18.33 4.56
CA ARG A 63 -6.29 19.45 5.25
C ARG A 63 -7.26 20.56 5.67
N ASP A 64 -8.42 20.62 5.04
CA ASP A 64 -9.47 21.60 5.35
C ASP A 64 -10.37 21.10 6.50
N LEU A 65 -10.33 19.79 6.82
CA LEU A 65 -11.13 19.17 7.88
C LEU A 65 -10.39 19.08 9.22
N LEU A 66 -9.07 18.82 9.19
CA LEU A 66 -8.25 18.59 10.37
C LEU A 66 -7.04 19.52 10.37
N SER A 67 -6.84 20.23 11.49
CA SER A 67 -5.61 21.01 11.70
C SER A 67 -4.40 20.07 11.83
N PRO A 68 -3.17 20.56 11.58
CA PRO A 68 -1.96 19.76 11.70
C PRO A 68 -1.81 19.04 13.05
N GLU A 69 -2.21 19.68 14.15
CA GLU A 69 -2.13 19.13 15.50
C GLU A 69 -3.08 17.93 15.67
N LYS A 70 -4.27 17.99 15.07
CA LYS A 70 -5.23 16.87 15.10
C LYS A 70 -4.75 15.70 14.25
N LEU A 71 -4.08 15.97 13.13
CA LEU A 71 -3.47 14.93 12.30
C LEU A 71 -2.30 14.25 13.02
N GLU A 72 -1.49 15.01 13.75
CA GLU A 72 -0.41 14.47 14.57
C GLU A 72 -0.94 13.57 15.69
N LEU A 73 -1.96 14.03 16.43
CA LEU A 73 -2.62 13.21 17.44
C LEU A 73 -3.20 11.92 16.85
N LEU A 74 -3.78 11.98 15.65
CA LEU A 74 -4.30 10.81 14.95
C LEU A 74 -3.19 9.83 14.55
N ASN A 75 -2.05 10.33 14.07
CA ASN A 75 -0.88 9.50 13.76
C ASN A 75 -0.35 8.78 15.00
N GLU A 76 -0.25 9.49 16.12
CA GLU A 76 0.20 8.94 17.40
C GLU A 76 -0.76 7.85 17.90
N MET A 77 -2.07 8.14 17.96
CA MET A 77 -3.07 7.19 18.47
C MET A 77 -3.26 5.95 17.55
N SER A 78 -3.09 6.12 16.24
CA SER A 78 -3.18 5.02 15.28
C SER A 78 -1.90 4.17 15.25
N GLY A 79 -0.75 4.74 15.66
CA GLY A 79 0.57 4.14 15.52
C GLY A 79 1.14 4.26 14.10
N CYS A 80 0.59 5.13 13.24
CA CYS A 80 1.01 5.28 11.85
C CYS A 80 2.23 6.20 11.71
N GLU A 81 3.23 6.01 12.58
CA GLU A 81 4.47 6.79 12.61
C GLU A 81 5.56 6.19 11.69
N ALA A 82 5.14 5.47 10.65
CA ALA A 82 6.03 4.71 9.76
C ALA A 82 7.15 5.58 9.15
N HIS A 83 6.90 6.88 8.97
CA HIS A 83 7.85 7.84 8.43
C HIS A 83 8.67 8.60 9.50
N ARG A 84 8.32 8.50 10.79
CA ARG A 84 8.92 9.27 11.87
C ARG A 84 9.82 8.44 12.78
N ARG A 85 10.11 7.19 12.41
CA ARG A 85 11.03 6.34 13.17
C ARG A 85 12.42 6.98 13.18
N ASN A 86 12.91 7.30 14.37
CA ASN A 86 14.30 7.72 14.54
C ASN A 86 15.19 6.47 14.51
N ILE A 87 15.98 6.32 13.44
CA ILE A 87 16.86 5.17 13.24
C ILE A 87 18.27 5.58 13.62
N ASN A 88 18.87 4.82 14.55
CA ASN A 88 20.28 4.98 14.90
C ASN A 88 21.15 4.20 13.89
N CYS A 89 22.07 4.90 13.23
CA CYS A 89 23.02 4.34 12.26
C CYS A 89 24.49 4.40 12.74
N ASP A 90 24.73 4.56 14.05
CA ASP A 90 26.06 4.80 14.63
C ASP A 90 26.97 3.56 14.60
N ASP A 91 26.42 2.34 14.43
CA ASP A 91 27.21 1.12 14.26
C ASP A 91 27.85 1.06 12.86
N MET A 92 28.87 1.90 12.68
CA MET A 92 29.62 1.98 11.44
C MET A 92 30.46 0.72 11.18
N CYS A 93 30.73 -0.10 12.19
CA CYS A 93 31.42 -1.38 11.98
C CYS A 93 30.53 -2.33 11.16
N PHE A 94 29.23 -2.35 11.45
CA PHE A 94 28.23 -3.09 10.67
C PHE A 94 27.91 -2.39 9.35
N HIS A 95 27.46 -1.13 9.39
CA HIS A 95 26.93 -0.44 8.22
C HIS A 95 27.96 -0.15 7.11
N SER A 96 29.27 -0.16 7.43
CA SER A 96 30.34 -0.06 6.42
C SER A 96 30.58 -1.36 5.64
N LYS A 97 30.13 -2.50 6.15
CA LYS A 97 30.41 -3.83 5.58
C LYS A 97 29.17 -4.53 5.05
N TYR A 98 28.03 -4.32 5.71
CA TYR A 98 26.81 -5.07 5.46
C TYR A 98 25.60 -4.14 5.32
N ARG A 99 24.62 -4.62 4.55
CA ARG A 99 23.31 -3.99 4.45
C ARG A 99 22.43 -4.48 5.59
N SER A 100 21.63 -3.58 6.16
CA SER A 100 20.51 -3.98 6.99
C SER A 100 19.50 -4.77 6.15
N VAL A 101 18.78 -5.68 6.81
CA VAL A 101 17.79 -6.54 6.13
C VAL A 101 16.61 -5.72 5.59
N ASP A 102 16.27 -4.62 6.25
CA ASP A 102 15.16 -3.74 5.89
C ASP A 102 15.58 -2.57 5.01
N GLY A 103 16.87 -2.42 4.68
CA GLY A 103 17.41 -1.33 3.87
C GLY A 103 17.69 -0.02 4.63
N SER A 104 17.41 0.04 5.93
CA SER A 104 17.73 1.20 6.78
C SER A 104 19.24 1.53 6.81
N CYS A 105 19.56 2.80 7.03
CA CYS A 105 20.95 3.30 7.09
C CYS A 105 21.77 3.14 5.79
N ASN A 106 21.13 2.81 4.66
CA ASN A 106 21.82 2.83 3.37
C ASN A 106 22.23 4.27 2.98
N ASN A 107 21.38 5.25 3.34
CA ASN A 107 21.68 6.67 3.26
C ASN A 107 21.80 7.24 4.70
N LEU A 108 22.99 7.61 5.13
CA LEU A 108 23.24 8.08 6.50
C LEU A 108 22.56 9.42 6.84
N GLN A 109 22.32 10.27 5.84
CA GLN A 109 21.61 11.55 6.05
C GLN A 109 20.09 11.35 6.13
N ASN A 110 19.58 10.33 5.43
CA ASN A 110 18.17 9.98 5.39
C ASN A 110 18.01 8.46 5.58
N PRO A 111 18.13 7.96 6.83
CA PRO A 111 18.22 6.53 7.12
C PRO A 111 17.11 5.65 6.56
N LEU A 112 15.92 6.21 6.32
CA LEU A 112 14.74 5.48 5.83
C LEU A 112 14.58 5.49 4.30
N TRP A 113 15.44 6.19 3.55
CA TRP A 113 15.32 6.21 2.09
C TRP A 113 15.62 4.84 1.48
N GLY A 114 14.60 4.24 0.85
CA GLY A 114 14.69 2.90 0.28
C GLY A 114 14.51 1.78 1.30
N ALA A 115 14.22 2.10 2.57
CA ALA A 115 13.89 1.10 3.56
C ALA A 115 12.51 0.49 3.27
N SER A 116 12.39 -0.82 3.50
CA SER A 116 11.14 -1.56 3.38
C SER A 116 10.08 -1.06 4.37
N LEU A 117 8.81 -1.38 4.10
CA LEU A 117 7.66 -0.97 4.93
C LEU A 117 7.51 0.56 5.09
N THR A 118 8.02 1.32 4.13
CA THR A 118 7.79 2.76 4.00
C THR A 118 6.86 3.03 2.81
N GLY A 119 6.15 4.15 2.84
CA GLY A 119 5.27 4.57 1.74
C GLY A 119 6.04 4.82 0.43
N PHE A 120 5.45 4.44 -0.70
CA PHE A 120 6.03 4.70 -2.01
C PHE A 120 6.25 6.19 -2.25
N ARG A 121 7.40 6.54 -2.86
CA ARG A 121 7.67 7.89 -3.31
C ARG A 121 6.68 8.27 -4.41
N ARG A 122 5.98 9.39 -4.24
CA ARG A 122 5.12 9.97 -5.26
C ARG A 122 5.94 10.90 -6.16
N ILE A 123 6.00 10.60 -7.47
CA ILE A 123 6.65 11.46 -8.48
C ILE A 123 5.70 12.60 -8.89
N LEU A 124 4.40 12.33 -8.92
CA LEU A 124 3.32 13.27 -9.18
C LEU A 124 2.35 13.30 -8.01
N GLN A 125 1.53 14.35 -7.93
CA GLN A 125 0.46 14.42 -6.93
C GLN A 125 -0.54 13.27 -7.15
N PRO A 126 -1.05 12.65 -6.07
CA PRO A 126 -2.05 11.61 -6.20
C PRO A 126 -3.40 12.18 -6.65
N GLU A 127 -4.12 11.40 -7.46
CA GLU A 127 -5.49 11.71 -7.85
C GLU A 127 -6.46 10.71 -7.24
N TYR A 128 -7.37 11.22 -6.42
CA TYR A 128 -8.47 10.47 -5.81
C TYR A 128 -9.78 11.16 -6.13
N GLU A 129 -10.87 10.41 -6.21
CA GLU A 129 -12.19 10.94 -6.53
C GLU A 129 -12.63 11.98 -5.49
N ASN A 130 -12.40 11.71 -4.21
CA ASN A 130 -12.66 12.64 -3.10
C ASN A 130 -11.45 13.50 -2.72
N GLY A 131 -10.37 13.49 -3.50
CA GLY A 131 -9.13 14.22 -3.19
C GLY A 131 -8.29 13.62 -2.05
N PHE A 132 -8.68 12.50 -1.46
CA PHE A 132 -7.98 11.89 -0.32
C PHE A 132 -7.66 10.41 -0.49
N ASN A 133 -8.66 9.54 -0.60
CA ASN A 133 -8.46 8.09 -0.60
C ASN A 133 -9.46 7.29 -1.45
N THR A 134 -10.56 7.89 -1.91
CA THR A 134 -11.52 7.20 -2.76
C THR A 134 -10.95 7.03 -4.16
N PRO A 135 -10.85 5.81 -4.71
CA PRO A 135 -10.32 5.62 -6.05
C PRO A 135 -11.24 6.22 -7.11
N ILE A 136 -10.63 6.60 -8.23
CA ILE A 136 -11.33 7.16 -9.38
C ILE A 136 -12.31 6.13 -9.95
N GLY A 137 -13.58 6.55 -10.14
CA GLY A 137 -14.65 5.69 -10.66
C GLY A 137 -15.44 4.95 -9.58
N TRP A 138 -15.25 5.30 -8.31
CA TRP A 138 -16.06 4.81 -7.20
C TRP A 138 -17.53 5.21 -7.35
N SER A 139 -17.80 6.50 -7.60
CA SER A 139 -19.14 6.99 -7.88
C SER A 139 -19.56 6.70 -9.32
N LYS A 140 -20.64 5.90 -9.46
CA LYS A 140 -21.24 5.60 -10.77
C LYS A 140 -21.89 6.81 -11.44
N THR A 141 -22.13 7.90 -10.71
CA THR A 141 -22.78 9.11 -11.23
C THR A 141 -21.79 10.22 -11.56
N ARG A 142 -20.52 10.09 -11.19
CA ARG A 142 -19.50 11.10 -11.47
C ARG A 142 -18.96 10.97 -12.88
N ARG A 143 -18.84 12.12 -13.57
CA ARG A 143 -18.22 12.23 -14.89
C ARG A 143 -16.82 12.83 -14.79
N TYR A 144 -15.96 12.37 -15.68
CA TYR A 144 -14.58 12.79 -15.84
C TYR A 144 -14.42 13.29 -17.28
N ASN A 145 -14.20 14.59 -17.44
CA ASN A 145 -14.17 15.25 -18.76
C ASN A 145 -15.44 14.95 -19.60
N GLY A 146 -16.60 14.90 -18.94
CA GLY A 146 -17.89 14.62 -19.58
C GLY A 146 -18.28 13.14 -19.70
N PHE A 147 -17.40 12.20 -19.34
CA PHE A 147 -17.64 10.75 -19.52
C PHE A 147 -17.60 9.97 -18.21
N PHE A 148 -18.35 8.87 -18.13
CA PHE A 148 -18.23 7.90 -17.04
C PHE A 148 -17.01 7.00 -17.25
N LYS A 149 -16.35 6.58 -16.16
CA LYS A 149 -15.27 5.59 -16.25
C LYS A 149 -15.88 4.20 -16.51
N PRO A 150 -15.35 3.43 -17.47
CA PRO A 150 -15.79 2.06 -17.69
C PRO A 150 -15.31 1.15 -16.54
N SER A 151 -15.98 0.01 -16.35
CA SER A 151 -15.48 -0.99 -15.41
C SER A 151 -14.17 -1.59 -15.92
N ALA A 152 -13.23 -1.89 -15.00
CA ALA A 152 -11.97 -2.53 -15.35
C ALA A 152 -12.17 -3.86 -16.08
N ARG A 153 -13.24 -4.60 -15.72
CA ARG A 153 -13.60 -5.86 -16.40
C ARG A 153 -14.00 -5.64 -17.86
N LEU A 154 -14.79 -4.59 -18.15
CA LEU A 154 -15.19 -4.28 -19.52
C LEU A 154 -13.98 -3.93 -20.39
N VAL A 155 -13.04 -3.14 -19.87
CA VAL A 155 -11.79 -2.83 -20.58
C VAL A 155 -11.00 -4.11 -20.85
N SER A 156 -10.84 -4.97 -19.84
CA SER A 156 -10.14 -6.25 -19.96
C SER A 156 -10.76 -7.16 -21.04
N THR A 157 -12.09 -7.30 -21.07
CA THR A 157 -12.76 -8.23 -21.99
C THR A 157 -13.02 -7.68 -23.39
N ARG A 158 -12.90 -6.36 -23.58
CA ARG A 158 -13.13 -5.73 -24.89
C ARG A 158 -11.85 -5.28 -25.58
N ILE A 159 -10.80 -4.99 -24.83
CA ILE A 159 -9.56 -4.41 -25.37
C ILE A 159 -8.37 -5.33 -25.17
N VAL A 160 -8.21 -5.91 -23.97
CA VAL A 160 -6.99 -6.65 -23.60
C VAL A 160 -7.06 -8.13 -24.01
N SER A 161 -8.27 -8.71 -24.02
CA SER A 161 -8.45 -10.14 -24.32
C SER A 161 -8.07 -10.48 -25.76
N THR A 162 -7.43 -11.64 -25.93
CA THR A 162 -7.09 -12.22 -27.23
C THR A 162 -7.44 -13.70 -27.24
N GLU A 163 -7.85 -14.22 -28.39
CA GLU A 163 -8.00 -15.66 -28.64
C GLU A 163 -6.73 -16.27 -29.24
N GLU A 164 -5.84 -15.43 -29.77
CA GLU A 164 -4.59 -15.84 -30.42
C GLU A 164 -3.39 -15.46 -29.56
N ILE A 165 -2.44 -16.40 -29.44
CA ILE A 165 -1.17 -16.20 -28.72
C ILE A 165 -0.07 -16.01 -29.76
N SER A 166 0.62 -14.87 -29.70
CA SER A 166 1.77 -14.57 -30.55
C SER A 166 3.07 -14.86 -29.80
N PRO A 167 3.93 -15.79 -30.28
CA PRO A 167 5.22 -16.05 -29.66
C PRO A 167 6.22 -14.91 -29.95
N ASP A 168 7.16 -14.70 -29.03
CA ASP A 168 8.31 -13.82 -29.25
C ASP A 168 9.49 -14.67 -29.78
N GLU A 169 9.99 -14.36 -30.98
CA GLU A 169 11.07 -15.10 -31.64
C GLU A 169 12.48 -14.72 -31.14
N HIS A 170 12.61 -13.63 -30.39
CA HIS A 170 13.89 -13.09 -29.93
C HIS A 170 14.10 -13.27 -28.42
N CYS A 171 13.01 -13.33 -27.65
CA CYS A 171 13.07 -13.43 -26.20
C CYS A 171 12.66 -14.82 -25.72
N THR A 172 13.52 -15.43 -24.90
CA THR A 172 13.13 -16.64 -24.16
C THR A 172 12.15 -16.29 -23.05
N HIS A 173 11.39 -17.28 -22.57
CA HIS A 173 10.48 -17.12 -21.43
C HIS A 173 11.18 -16.64 -20.15
N MET A 174 12.50 -16.83 -20.04
CA MET A 174 13.31 -16.32 -18.92
C MET A 174 13.23 -14.80 -18.79
N LEU A 175 13.01 -14.05 -19.88
CA LEU A 175 12.87 -12.60 -19.82
C LEU A 175 11.68 -12.19 -18.93
N MET A 176 10.53 -12.82 -19.13
CA MET A 176 9.34 -12.58 -18.31
C MET A 176 9.59 -12.98 -16.86
N GLN A 177 10.16 -14.17 -16.64
CA GLN A 177 10.40 -14.69 -15.29
C GLN A 177 11.39 -13.84 -14.50
N TRP A 178 12.45 -13.34 -15.16
CA TRP A 178 13.41 -12.44 -14.55
C TRP A 178 12.79 -11.08 -14.22
N GLY A 179 11.90 -10.58 -15.08
CA GLY A 179 11.12 -9.36 -14.82
C GLY A 179 10.31 -9.48 -13.53
N GLN A 180 9.59 -10.58 -13.34
CA GLN A 180 8.84 -10.83 -12.10
C GLN A 180 9.76 -10.98 -10.88
N PHE A 181 10.89 -11.67 -11.02
CA PHE A 181 11.86 -11.82 -9.94
C PHE A 181 12.38 -10.44 -9.48
N LEU A 182 12.72 -9.57 -10.43
CA LEU A 182 13.19 -8.21 -10.13
C LEU A 182 12.08 -7.33 -9.54
N ASP A 183 10.86 -7.39 -10.07
CA ASP A 183 9.70 -6.67 -9.53
C ASP A 183 9.49 -6.99 -8.04
N HIS A 184 9.54 -8.28 -7.68
CA HIS A 184 9.37 -8.76 -6.31
C HIS A 184 10.55 -8.42 -5.38
N ASP A 185 11.75 -8.17 -5.90
CA ASP A 185 12.91 -7.71 -5.11
C ASP A 185 12.81 -6.20 -4.82
N ILE A 186 12.28 -5.42 -5.76
CA ILE A 186 12.24 -3.96 -5.67
C ILE A 186 10.97 -3.47 -4.95
N THR A 187 9.81 -4.07 -5.23
CA THR A 187 8.53 -3.52 -4.74
C THR A 187 7.55 -4.60 -4.28
N HIS A 188 6.79 -4.24 -3.25
CA HIS A 188 5.60 -4.98 -2.85
C HIS A 188 4.62 -4.05 -2.15
N ALA A 189 3.41 -3.93 -2.69
CA ALA A 189 2.32 -3.21 -2.04
C ALA A 189 1.49 -4.19 -1.23
N LEU A 190 1.44 -3.98 0.09
CA LEU A 190 0.66 -4.84 0.97
C LEU A 190 -0.83 -4.71 0.63
N PRO A 191 -1.56 -5.83 0.46
CA PRO A 191 -2.99 -5.77 0.32
C PRO A 191 -3.62 -5.21 1.60
N SER A 192 -4.80 -4.61 1.44
CA SER A 192 -5.64 -4.28 2.58
C SER A 192 -5.85 -5.51 3.45
N ILE A 193 -5.71 -5.32 4.76
CA ILE A 193 -6.11 -6.29 5.77
C ILE A 193 -7.59 -6.13 6.15
N SER A 194 -8.29 -5.20 5.51
CA SER A 194 -9.68 -4.86 5.81
C SER A 194 -10.54 -6.09 5.71
N THR A 195 -11.35 -6.29 6.73
CA THR A 195 -12.39 -7.31 6.75
C THR A 195 -13.64 -6.85 6.01
N GLU A 196 -13.71 -5.66 5.43
CA GLU A 196 -14.87 -5.15 4.70
C GLU A 196 -14.58 -5.06 3.19
N SER A 197 -15.56 -5.46 2.37
CA SER A 197 -15.44 -5.49 0.93
C SER A 197 -15.68 -4.12 0.29
N PHE A 198 -15.09 -3.93 -0.90
CA PHE A 198 -15.20 -2.71 -1.70
C PHE A 198 -16.64 -2.42 -2.18
N ASN A 199 -17.53 -3.42 -2.19
CA ASN A 199 -18.94 -3.24 -2.54
C ASN A 199 -19.78 -3.85 -1.42
N GLU A 200 -20.42 -2.98 -0.63
CA GLU A 200 -21.30 -3.33 0.49
C GLU A 200 -20.54 -3.81 1.74
N ASN A 201 -21.15 -3.57 2.90
CA ASN A 201 -20.68 -3.93 4.26
C ASN A 201 -20.48 -5.45 4.47
N ASP A 202 -20.29 -6.21 3.40
CA ASP A 202 -20.01 -7.62 3.46
C ASP A 202 -18.56 -7.84 3.88
N VAL A 203 -18.42 -8.72 4.85
CA VAL A 203 -17.14 -9.06 5.43
C VAL A 203 -16.35 -9.88 4.41
N CYS A 204 -15.18 -9.39 3.97
CA CYS A 204 -14.21 -10.21 3.24
C CYS A 204 -13.65 -11.28 4.19
N GLN A 205 -14.23 -12.48 4.16
CA GLN A 205 -13.60 -13.70 4.68
C GLN A 205 -12.74 -14.37 3.61
#